data_AF-A0A7W1DLZ8-F1
#
_entry.id   AF-A0A7W1DLZ8-F1
#
_cell.length_a   1.000
_cell.length_b   1.000
_cell.length_c   1.000
_cell.angle_alpha   90.00
_cell.angle_beta   90.00
_cell.angle_gamma   90.00
#
_symmetry.space_group_name_H-M   'P 1'
#
loop_
_entity.id
_entity.type
_entity.pdbx_description
1 polymer ?
#
loop_
_entity_poly.entity_id
_entity_poly.type
_entity_poly.pdbx_seq_one_letter_code
_entity_poly.pdbx_strand_id
1 'polypeptide(L)'
;MTFADVMRILSAFERHRVAYVLVGSMAMAAQGIVRATRDMDVFVSPDEANVANLRAALREVFDDPSIEEISAADLAADYPAIQYVPPAAAYWIDVLARLGDAFTYGDIEHEILRVEGVSIRVATPRMLYRMKRDTVRPQDRVDAQVLKQRFDLKED
;
A
#
# COMPACT_ATOMS: atom_id res chain seq x y z
N MET A 1 -5.69 13.08 0.73
CA MET A 1 -4.22 13.01 0.62
C MET A 1 -3.80 13.70 -0.66
N THR A 2 -2.79 14.57 -0.62
CA THR A 2 -2.27 15.21 -1.83
C THR A 2 -1.18 14.35 -2.47
N PHE A 3 -0.84 14.62 -3.74
CA PHE A 3 0.30 13.97 -4.40
C PHE A 3 1.62 14.23 -3.66
N ALA A 4 1.82 15.45 -3.15
CA ALA A 4 3.00 15.81 -2.37
C ALA A 4 3.11 14.99 -1.07
N ASP A 5 1.99 14.74 -0.38
CA ASP A 5 1.98 13.87 0.81
C ASP A 5 2.43 12.45 0.48
N VAL A 6 1.90 11.88 -0.61
CA VAL A 6 2.26 10.53 -1.08
C VAL A 6 3.75 10.46 -1.41
N MET A 7 4.25 11.39 -2.23
CA MET A 7 5.64 11.40 -2.63
C MET A 7 6.59 11.60 -1.44
N ARG A 8 6.21 12.41 -0.45
CA ARG A 8 6.99 12.61 0.79
C ARG A 8 7.17 11.29 1.54
N ILE A 9 6.11 10.48 1.65
CA ILE A 9 6.16 9.19 2.34
C ILE A 9 6.94 8.16 1.53
N LEU A 10 6.64 8.00 0.24
CA LEU A 10 7.31 7.01 -0.62
C LEU A 10 8.81 7.31 -0.78
N SER A 11 9.19 8.58 -0.79
CA SER A 11 10.61 8.98 -0.78
C SER A 11 11.32 8.55 0.51
N ALA A 12 10.65 8.69 1.66
CA ALA A 12 11.18 8.21 2.93
C ALA A 12 11.30 6.68 2.93
N PHE A 13 10.30 5.98 2.38
CA PHE A 13 10.34 4.52 2.27
C PHE A 13 11.52 4.04 1.42
N GLU A 14 11.84 4.73 0.32
CA GLU A 14 13.02 4.43 -0.49
C GLU A 14 14.33 4.66 0.29
N ARG A 15 14.47 5.80 0.99
CA ARG A 15 15.67 6.11 1.79
C ARG A 15 15.94 5.09 2.89
N HIS A 16 14.90 4.66 3.59
CA HIS A 16 14.99 3.67 4.68
C HIS A 16 14.92 2.22 4.18
N ARG A 17 14.83 2.00 2.85
CA ARG A 17 14.75 0.67 2.24
C ARG A 17 13.61 -0.18 2.79
N VAL A 18 12.44 0.43 2.96
CA VAL A 18 11.24 -0.27 3.36
C VAL A 18 10.87 -1.29 2.26
N ALA A 19 10.70 -2.54 2.65
CA ALA A 19 10.14 -3.59 1.82
C ALA A 19 8.62 -3.47 1.82
N TYR A 20 8.11 -2.68 0.86
CA TYR A 20 6.68 -2.45 0.65
C TYR A 20 6.29 -2.65 -0.82
N VAL A 21 5.00 -2.80 -1.07
CA VAL A 21 4.34 -2.65 -2.37
C VAL A 21 3.16 -1.71 -2.18
N LEU A 22 3.09 -0.65 -2.98
CA LEU A 22 1.92 0.22 -3.05
C LEU A 22 0.76 -0.55 -3.68
N VAL A 23 -0.38 -0.60 -3.00
CA VAL A 23 -1.60 -1.28 -3.46
C VAL A 23 -2.79 -0.32 -3.46
N GLY A 24 -4.01 -0.84 -3.61
CA GLY A 24 -5.23 -0.06 -3.50
C GLY A 24 -5.37 1.04 -4.55
N SER A 25 -6.06 2.11 -4.18
CA SER A 25 -6.45 3.19 -5.09
C SER A 25 -5.25 4.00 -5.60
N MET A 26 -4.24 4.19 -4.76
CA MET A 26 -3.02 4.93 -5.14
C MET A 26 -2.16 4.14 -6.12
N ALA A 27 -2.09 2.81 -6.00
CA ALA A 27 -1.48 1.96 -7.01
C ALA A 27 -2.23 2.03 -8.35
N MET A 28 -3.57 2.02 -8.31
CA MET A 28 -4.38 2.23 -9.51
C MET A 28 -4.09 3.59 -10.18
N ALA A 29 -3.92 4.65 -9.39
CA ALA A 29 -3.57 5.97 -9.91
C ALA A 29 -2.20 5.97 -10.60
N ALA A 30 -1.21 5.27 -10.03
CA ALA A 30 0.10 5.08 -10.67
C ALA A 30 0.01 4.29 -11.99
N GLN A 31 -1.01 3.43 -12.13
CA GLN A 31 -1.36 2.71 -13.37
C GLN A 31 -2.24 3.54 -14.34
N GLY A 32 -2.49 4.81 -14.04
CA GLY A 32 -3.30 5.72 -14.88
C GLY A 32 -4.82 5.57 -14.71
N ILE A 33 -5.29 4.86 -13.68
CA ILE A 33 -6.70 4.79 -13.31
C ILE A 33 -6.93 5.64 -12.07
N VAL A 34 -7.49 6.83 -12.26
CA VAL A 34 -7.65 7.82 -11.19
C VAL A 34 -9.07 7.78 -10.62
N ARG A 35 -9.17 7.74 -9.28
CA ARG A 35 -10.38 8.09 -8.54
C ARG A 35 -10.03 8.73 -7.20
N ALA A 36 -10.98 9.44 -6.61
CA ALA A 36 -10.78 10.03 -5.28
C ALA A 36 -10.57 8.93 -4.23
N THR A 37 -9.63 9.17 -3.32
CA THR A 37 -9.33 8.31 -2.18
C THR A 37 -8.75 9.14 -1.04
N ARG A 38 -8.89 8.67 0.21
CA ARG A 38 -8.34 9.34 1.40
C ARG A 38 -7.25 8.54 2.09
N ASP A 39 -6.90 7.39 1.55
CA ASP A 39 -5.97 6.43 2.11
C ASP A 39 -4.79 6.16 1.17
N MET A 40 -3.72 5.68 1.77
CA MET A 40 -2.63 5.04 1.06
C MET A 40 -2.44 3.64 1.63
N ASP A 41 -2.70 2.63 0.81
CA ASP A 41 -2.52 1.23 1.17
C ASP A 41 -1.11 0.76 0.79
N VAL A 42 -0.37 0.21 1.76
CA VAL A 42 0.95 -0.38 1.54
C VAL A 42 0.99 -1.79 2.09
N PHE A 43 1.43 -2.73 1.26
CA PHE A 43 1.65 -4.10 1.63
C PHE A 43 3.11 -4.30 2.00
N VAL A 44 3.44 -4.71 3.22
CA VAL A 44 4.80 -4.73 3.76
C VAL A 44 5.21 -6.12 4.22
N SER A 45 6.52 -6.41 4.23
CA SER A 45 7.03 -7.59 4.92
C SER A 45 6.81 -7.42 6.44
N PRO A 46 6.29 -8.43 7.16
CA PRO A 46 6.12 -8.37 8.62
C PRO A 46 7.43 -8.56 9.41
N ASP A 47 8.57 -8.75 8.73
CA ASP A 47 9.87 -8.93 9.39
C ASP A 47 10.20 -7.75 10.31
N GLU A 48 10.72 -8.03 11.51
CA GLU A 48 11.05 -6.99 12.50
C GLU A 48 11.97 -5.89 11.94
N ALA A 49 12.96 -6.28 11.13
CA ALA A 49 13.86 -5.34 10.48
C ALA A 49 13.12 -4.41 9.49
N ASN A 50 12.16 -4.96 8.75
CA ASN A 50 11.35 -4.16 7.82
C ASN A 50 10.39 -3.21 8.57
N VAL A 51 9.77 -3.68 9.64
CA VAL A 51 8.90 -2.85 10.48
C VAL A 51 9.70 -1.73 11.17
N ALA A 52 10.94 -1.99 11.59
CA ALA A 52 11.84 -0.95 12.07
C ALA A 52 12.14 0.10 10.99
N ASN A 53 12.43 -0.32 9.75
CA ASN A 53 12.63 0.60 8.62
C ASN A 53 11.36 1.42 8.32
N LEU A 54 10.19 0.77 8.34
CA LEU A 54 8.89 1.45 8.14
C LEU A 54 8.67 2.54 9.18
N ARG A 55 8.88 2.22 10.47
CA ARG A 55 8.76 3.20 11.56
C ARG A 55 9.74 4.35 11.42
N ALA A 56 11.01 4.05 11.09
CA ALA A 56 12.02 5.09 10.86
C ALA A 56 11.63 6.03 9.70
N ALA A 57 11.10 5.47 8.61
CA ALA A 57 10.63 6.25 7.47
C ALA A 57 9.42 7.12 7.80
N LEU A 58 8.44 6.59 8.55
CA LEU A 58 7.28 7.35 8.97
C LEU A 58 7.67 8.48 9.94
N ARG A 59 8.63 8.26 10.86
CA ARG A 59 9.13 9.29 11.79
C ARG A 59 9.85 10.43 11.10
N GLU A 60 10.53 10.14 10.00
CA GLU A 60 11.14 11.20 9.19
C GLU A 60 10.08 12.15 8.61
N VAL A 61 8.87 11.64 8.36
CA VAL A 61 7.78 12.38 7.73
C VAL A 61 6.84 13.01 8.76
N PHE A 62 6.62 12.34 9.88
CA PHE A 62 5.67 12.72 10.92
C PHE A 62 6.33 12.67 12.29
N ASP A 63 6.26 13.78 13.02
CA ASP A 63 6.64 13.84 14.42
C ASP A 63 5.49 13.32 15.28
N ASP A 64 5.40 11.98 15.40
CA ASP A 64 4.29 11.30 16.04
C ASP A 64 4.76 10.06 16.82
N PRO A 65 4.58 10.02 18.15
CA PRO A 65 4.97 8.87 18.95
C PRO A 65 4.14 7.60 18.67
N SER A 66 2.91 7.73 18.14
CA SER A 66 2.05 6.56 17.86
C SER A 66 2.61 5.64 16.77
N ILE A 67 3.60 6.11 15.99
CA ILE A 67 4.35 5.26 15.03
C ILE A 67 5.03 4.08 15.74
N GLU A 68 5.39 4.21 17.02
CA GLU A 68 5.94 3.08 17.80
C GLU A 68 4.97 1.92 17.99
N GLU A 69 3.66 2.16 17.86
CA GLU A 69 2.61 1.15 18.00
C GLU A 69 2.52 0.22 16.79
N ILE A 70 3.16 0.57 15.67
CA ILE A 70 3.27 -0.32 14.49
C ILE A 70 4.23 -1.46 14.83
N SER A 71 3.68 -2.63 15.17
CA SER A 71 4.47 -3.77 15.60
C SER A 71 4.52 -4.89 14.55
N ALA A 72 5.67 -5.57 14.49
CA ALA A 72 5.85 -6.77 13.66
C ALA A 72 4.96 -7.92 14.14
N ALA A 73 4.70 -8.01 15.45
CA ALA A 73 3.83 -9.01 16.03
C ALA A 73 2.40 -8.86 15.52
N ASP A 74 1.86 -7.64 15.50
CA ASP A 74 0.49 -7.39 15.00
C ASP A 74 0.41 -7.63 13.49
N LEU A 75 1.43 -7.23 12.73
CA LEU A 75 1.52 -7.52 11.30
C LEU A 75 1.79 -9.01 10.98
N ALA A 76 2.21 -9.81 11.94
CA ALA A 76 2.35 -11.26 11.80
C ALA A 76 1.13 -12.04 12.34
N ALA A 77 0.20 -11.37 13.02
CA ALA A 77 -0.96 -11.98 13.66
C ALA A 77 -2.08 -12.33 12.66
N ASP A 78 -3.19 -12.84 13.20
CA ASP A 78 -4.36 -13.28 12.41
C ASP A 78 -5.08 -12.12 11.69
N TYR A 79 -4.90 -10.87 12.17
CA TYR A 79 -5.44 -9.65 11.55
C TYR A 79 -4.32 -8.64 11.25
N PRO A 80 -3.51 -8.87 10.20
CA PRO A 80 -2.25 -8.18 9.97
C PRO A 80 -2.44 -6.88 9.18
N ALA A 81 -3.28 -6.00 9.73
CA ALA A 81 -3.61 -4.70 9.18
C ALA A 81 -3.59 -3.63 10.28
N ILE A 82 -2.77 -2.59 10.08
CA ILE A 82 -2.64 -1.46 11.00
C ILE A 82 -3.00 -0.19 10.23
N GLN A 83 -3.93 0.59 10.77
CA GLN A 83 -4.25 1.90 10.23
C GLN A 83 -3.49 2.97 11.01
N TYR A 84 -2.60 3.68 10.32
CA TYR A 84 -1.88 4.81 10.88
C TYR A 84 -2.49 6.14 10.39
N VAL A 85 -2.89 7.00 11.31
CA VAL A 85 -3.48 8.31 11.02
C VAL A 85 -2.51 9.40 11.46
N PRO A 86 -1.81 10.08 10.54
CA PRO A 86 -0.86 11.11 10.93
C PRO A 86 -1.53 12.31 11.63
N PRO A 87 -0.85 13.00 12.55
CA PRO A 87 -1.42 14.15 13.26
C PRO A 87 -1.81 15.26 12.29
N ALA A 88 -2.98 15.85 12.50
CA ALA A 88 -3.55 16.91 11.66
C ALA A 88 -3.78 16.54 10.17
N ALA A 89 -3.62 15.26 9.79
CA ALA A 89 -3.92 14.79 8.44
C ALA A 89 -5.40 14.41 8.30
N ALA A 90 -5.98 14.70 7.13
CA ALA A 90 -7.31 14.23 6.73
C ALA A 90 -7.24 12.94 5.88
N TYR A 91 -6.18 12.14 6.08
CA TYR A 91 -5.88 10.90 5.38
C TYR A 91 -5.24 9.90 6.33
N TRP A 92 -5.22 8.63 5.95
CA TRP A 92 -4.57 7.57 6.72
C TRP A 92 -3.72 6.66 5.81
N ILE A 93 -2.86 5.87 6.44
CA ILE A 93 -2.00 4.89 5.79
C ILE A 93 -2.41 3.52 6.33
N ASP A 94 -2.90 2.66 5.46
CA ASP A 94 -3.21 1.27 5.80
C ASP A 94 -1.97 0.40 5.52
N VAL A 95 -1.39 -0.13 6.59
CA VAL A 95 -0.22 -1.02 6.55
C VAL A 95 -0.71 -2.46 6.65
N LEU A 96 -0.54 -3.22 5.57
CA LEU A 96 -1.02 -4.59 5.45
C LEU A 96 0.18 -5.53 5.32
N ALA A 97 0.19 -6.70 5.96
CA ALA A 97 1.20 -7.72 5.70
C ALA A 97 0.61 -9.03 5.15
N ARG A 98 -0.71 -9.18 5.26
CA ARG A 98 -1.48 -10.31 4.71
C ARG A 98 -2.95 -9.89 4.53
N LEU A 99 -3.63 -10.52 3.56
CA LEU A 99 -5.06 -10.33 3.32
C LEU A 99 -5.78 -11.68 3.38
N GLY A 100 -6.27 -12.03 4.59
CA GLY A 100 -6.80 -13.36 4.88
C GLY A 100 -5.77 -14.45 4.54
N ASP A 101 -6.23 -15.61 4.06
CA ASP A 101 -5.33 -16.67 3.57
C ASP A 101 -4.96 -16.52 2.09
N ALA A 102 -5.42 -15.46 1.43
CA ALA A 102 -5.31 -15.31 -0.02
C ALA A 102 -3.97 -14.72 -0.47
N PHE A 103 -3.41 -13.79 0.32
CA PHE A 103 -2.21 -13.06 -0.07
C PHE A 103 -1.31 -12.75 1.13
N THR A 104 -0.02 -13.02 0.97
CA THR A 104 1.08 -12.55 1.82
C THR A 104 1.98 -11.60 1.04
N TYR A 105 2.93 -10.94 1.71
CA TYR A 105 3.82 -9.97 1.06
C TYR A 105 4.57 -10.59 -0.14
N GLY A 106 4.97 -11.86 -0.04
CA GLY A 106 5.67 -12.56 -1.11
C GLY A 106 4.82 -12.83 -2.36
N ASP A 107 3.49 -12.82 -2.24
CA ASP A 107 2.56 -13.10 -3.33
C ASP A 107 2.24 -11.86 -4.16
N ILE A 108 2.60 -10.66 -3.67
CA ILE A 108 2.23 -9.41 -4.33
C ILE A 108 3.15 -9.14 -5.53
N GLU A 109 2.67 -9.56 -6.70
CA GLU A 109 3.30 -9.22 -7.97
C GLU A 109 3.32 -7.71 -8.16
N HIS A 110 4.50 -7.16 -8.39
CA HIS A 110 4.71 -5.73 -8.51
C HIS A 110 5.69 -5.38 -9.64
N GLU A 111 5.64 -4.13 -10.06
CA GLU A 111 6.62 -3.51 -10.94
C GLU A 111 7.22 -2.26 -10.27
N ILE A 112 8.35 -1.80 -10.79
CA ILE A 112 9.00 -0.58 -10.30
C ILE A 112 8.68 0.56 -11.24
N LEU A 113 7.96 1.55 -10.73
CA LEU A 113 7.71 2.81 -11.43
C LEU A 113 8.63 3.90 -10.88
N ARG A 114 9.19 4.73 -11.77
CA ARG A 114 9.99 5.89 -11.36
C ARG A 114 9.16 7.16 -11.48
N VAL A 115 8.91 7.82 -10.34
CA VAL A 115 8.14 9.07 -10.26
C VAL A 115 8.98 10.09 -9.51
N GLU A 116 9.27 11.24 -10.15
CA GLU A 116 10.10 12.31 -9.58
C GLU A 116 11.45 11.83 -9.00
N GLY A 117 12.05 10.80 -9.62
CA GLY A 117 13.32 10.22 -9.19
C GLY A 117 13.22 9.15 -8.10
N VAL A 118 12.02 8.91 -7.55
CA VAL A 118 11.74 7.88 -6.54
C VAL A 118 11.34 6.58 -7.23
N SER A 119 11.94 5.46 -6.82
CA SER A 119 11.56 4.11 -7.27
C SER A 119 10.46 3.55 -6.38
N ILE A 120 9.25 3.42 -6.93
CA ILE A 120 8.06 2.96 -6.21
C ILE A 120 7.74 1.54 -6.68
N ARG A 121 7.63 0.59 -5.75
CA ARG A 121 7.07 -0.73 -6.04
C ARG A 121 5.55 -0.62 -6.04
N VAL A 122 4.94 -0.88 -7.19
CA VAL A 122 3.50 -0.77 -7.38
C VAL A 122 2.95 -2.12 -7.79
N ALA A 123 1.88 -2.58 -7.16
CA ALA A 123 1.24 -3.83 -7.55
C ALA A 123 0.81 -3.76 -9.03
N THR A 124 1.04 -4.86 -9.75
CA THR A 124 0.68 -4.91 -11.18
C THR A 124 -0.84 -4.78 -11.36
N PRO A 125 -1.32 -4.35 -12.54
CA PRO A 125 -2.76 -4.30 -12.80
C PRO A 125 -3.48 -5.65 -12.57
N ARG A 126 -2.82 -6.76 -12.93
CA ARG A 126 -3.32 -8.11 -12.68
C ARG A 126 -3.43 -8.40 -11.18
N MET A 127 -2.41 -8.03 -10.41
CA MET A 127 -2.42 -8.21 -8.96
C MET A 127 -3.54 -7.40 -8.30
N LEU A 128 -3.68 -6.12 -8.65
CA LEU A 128 -4.75 -5.25 -8.16
C LEU A 128 -6.13 -5.81 -8.50
N TYR A 129 -6.31 -6.37 -9.70
CA TYR A 129 -7.55 -7.04 -10.10
C TYR A 129 -7.85 -8.25 -9.21
N ARG A 130 -6.87 -9.15 -9.01
CA ARG A 130 -7.01 -10.33 -8.14
C ARG A 130 -7.36 -9.97 -6.71
N MET A 131 -6.75 -8.92 -6.15
CA MET A 131 -7.04 -8.45 -4.79
C MET A 131 -8.46 -7.89 -4.64
N LYS A 132 -9.06 -7.38 -5.72
CA LYS A 132 -10.34 -6.63 -5.67
C LYS A 132 -11.56 -7.42 -6.15
N ARG A 133 -11.38 -8.38 -7.06
CA ARG A 133 -12.49 -9.05 -7.77
C ARG A 133 -13.44 -9.83 -6.85
N ASP A 134 -12.91 -10.47 -5.80
CA ASP A 134 -13.66 -11.38 -4.92
C ASP A 134 -14.02 -10.73 -3.57
N THR A 135 -13.97 -9.40 -3.48
CA THR A 135 -14.26 -8.68 -2.25
C THR A 135 -15.76 -8.44 -2.05
N VAL A 136 -16.16 -8.16 -0.80
CA VAL A 136 -17.53 -7.71 -0.46
C VAL A 136 -17.73 -6.21 -0.63
N ARG A 137 -16.65 -5.44 -0.84
CA ARG A 137 -16.70 -3.98 -0.95
C ARG A 137 -17.18 -3.58 -2.36
N PRO A 138 -18.31 -2.86 -2.50
CA PRO A 138 -18.85 -2.50 -3.82
C PRO A 138 -17.86 -1.72 -4.69
N GLN A 139 -17.10 -0.79 -4.09
CA GLN A 139 -16.09 0.00 -4.81
C GLN A 139 -14.96 -0.87 -5.38
N ASP A 140 -14.50 -1.88 -4.64
CA ASP A 140 -13.45 -2.78 -5.11
C ASP A 140 -13.93 -3.62 -6.30
N ARG A 141 -15.20 -4.03 -6.33
CA ARG A 141 -15.78 -4.70 -7.50
C ARG A 141 -15.79 -3.80 -8.74
N VAL A 142 -16.12 -2.52 -8.57
CA VAL A 142 -16.06 -1.53 -9.67
C VAL A 142 -14.61 -1.36 -10.15
N ASP A 143 -13.68 -1.15 -9.22
CA ASP A 143 -12.25 -1.01 -9.51
C ASP A 143 -11.71 -2.24 -10.26
N ALA A 144 -12.10 -3.46 -9.86
CA ALA A 144 -11.73 -4.71 -10.53
C ALA A 144 -12.22 -4.74 -11.97
N GLN A 145 -13.46 -4.31 -12.24
CA GLN A 145 -13.98 -4.25 -13.62
C GLN A 145 -13.23 -3.22 -14.47
N VAL A 146 -12.89 -2.05 -13.90
CA VAL A 146 -12.09 -1.04 -14.60
C VAL A 146 -10.70 -1.57 -14.94
N LEU A 147 -10.03 -2.24 -14.00
CA LEU A 147 -8.74 -2.89 -14.23
C LEU A 147 -8.83 -3.94 -15.34
N LYS A 148 -9.85 -4.80 -15.28
CA LYS A 148 -10.10 -5.84 -16.28
C LYS A 148 -10.24 -5.24 -17.69
N GLN A 149 -11.06 -4.21 -17.84
CA GLN A 149 -11.30 -3.55 -19.13
C GLN A 149 -10.09 -2.78 -19.64
N ARG A 150 -9.41 -2.02 -18.76
CA ARG A 150 -8.30 -1.13 -19.14
C ARG A 150 -7.06 -1.87 -19.59
N PHE A 151 -6.85 -3.08 -19.07
CA PHE A 151 -5.67 -3.91 -19.28
C PHE A 151 -5.95 -5.24 -19.97
N ASP A 152 -7.18 -5.45 -20.48
CA ASP A 152 -7.63 -6.68 -21.17
C ASP A 152 -7.30 -7.96 -20.36
N LEU A 153 -7.57 -7.92 -19.06
CA LEU A 153 -7.26 -9.03 -18.16
C LEU A 153 -8.26 -10.18 -18.37
N LYS A 154 -7.73 -11.40 -18.49
CA LYS A 154 -8.54 -12.63 -18.54
C LYS A 154 -8.91 -13.07 -17.12
N GLU A 155 -10.04 -13.76 -17.00
CA GLU A 155 -10.34 -14.49 -15.77
C GLU A 155 -9.44 -15.72 -15.74
N ASP A 156 -8.54 -15.77 -14.75
CA ASP A 156 -7.75 -16.95 -14.41
C ASP A 156 -8.65 -18.12 -13.99
#